data_AF-A0A1B6FJM0-F1
#
_entry.id   AF-A0A1B6FJM0-F1
#
_cell.length_a   1.000
_cell.length_b   1.000
_cell.length_c   1.000
_cell.angle_alpha   90.00
_cell.angle_beta   90.00
_cell.angle_gamma   90.00
#
_symmetry.space_group_name_H-M   'P 1'
#
loop_
_entity.id
_entity.type
_entity.pdbx_description
1 polymer ?
#
loop_
_entity_poly.entity_id
_entity_poly.type
_entity_poly.pdbx_seq_one_letter_code
_entity_poly.pdbx_strand_id
1 'polypeptide(L)'
;MKEIHNMHLQVKAQVNPSVQEPSQFIPISTPMRSSNMGVWPTSQSGLLFLGAISLAVIAIAYSQSDESLSPRLATPIQPSIGSRAVPTLKFVVAITRHGNRGPQFTFPSCPYQMNDTKFWPYGPKELTEHGRIQMYDLGRKFRSMYNGFLG
;
A
#
# COMPACT_ATOMS: atom_id res chain seq x y z
N MET A 1 39.26 2.41 37.46
CA MET A 1 40.09 2.95 36.36
C MET A 1 40.07 1.95 35.22
N LYS A 2 39.49 2.37 34.09
CA LYS A 2 39.83 2.05 32.69
C LYS A 2 40.27 0.61 32.34
N GLU A 3 39.41 -0.12 31.62
CA GLU A 3 39.73 -0.53 30.23
C GLU A 3 38.45 -1.05 29.55
N ILE A 4 37.99 -0.32 28.55
CA ILE A 4 36.89 -0.75 27.67
C ILE A 4 37.57 -1.53 26.55
N HIS A 5 37.33 -2.83 26.50
CA HIS A 5 37.80 -3.68 25.41
C HIS A 5 37.17 -3.22 24.09
N ASN A 6 37.99 -2.62 23.25
CA ASN A 6 37.65 -2.15 21.92
C ASN A 6 37.72 -3.35 20.96
N MET A 7 36.57 -3.94 20.61
CA MET A 7 36.53 -5.02 19.62
C MET A 7 36.71 -4.46 18.21
N HIS A 8 37.95 -4.45 17.74
CA HIS A 8 38.33 -4.14 16.37
C HIS A 8 37.98 -5.32 15.44
N LEU A 9 36.81 -5.26 14.79
CA LEU A 9 36.44 -6.16 13.70
C LEU A 9 37.29 -5.85 12.46
N GLN A 10 38.31 -6.68 12.19
CA GLN A 10 39.03 -6.65 10.91
C GLN A 10 38.24 -7.42 9.85
N VAL A 11 37.68 -6.71 8.87
CA VAL A 11 37.18 -7.31 7.64
C VAL A 11 38.35 -7.43 6.67
N LYS A 12 38.93 -8.62 6.52
CA LYS A 12 39.84 -8.94 5.42
C LYS A 12 39.02 -9.36 4.20
N ALA A 13 38.95 -8.50 3.19
CA ALA A 13 38.52 -8.89 1.86
C ALA A 13 39.69 -9.58 1.15
N GLN A 14 39.57 -10.88 0.89
CA GLN A 14 40.46 -11.60 -0.03
C GLN A 14 39.95 -11.38 -1.45
N VAL A 15 40.68 -10.57 -2.23
CA VAL A 15 40.47 -10.43 -3.68
C VAL A 15 41.19 -11.58 -4.36
N ASN A 16 40.45 -12.42 -5.07
CA ASN A 16 40.99 -13.54 -5.84
C ASN A 16 41.45 -13.03 -7.23
N PRO A 17 42.75 -13.11 -7.60
CA PRO A 17 43.23 -12.65 -8.88
C PRO A 17 43.17 -13.78 -9.89
N SER A 18 42.00 -14.03 -10.46
CA SER A 18 41.87 -14.81 -11.69
C SER A 18 41.12 -13.97 -12.71
N VAL A 19 41.85 -12.99 -13.25
CA VAL A 19 41.51 -12.31 -14.50
C VAL A 19 41.64 -13.34 -15.61
N GLN A 20 40.51 -13.67 -16.25
CA GLN A 20 40.50 -14.31 -17.55
C GLN A 20 39.88 -13.32 -18.54
N GLU A 21 40.71 -12.91 -19.51
CA GLU A 21 40.40 -12.00 -20.62
C GLU A 21 39.15 -12.45 -21.41
N PRO A 22 38.40 -11.50 -22.00
CA PRO A 22 37.12 -11.77 -22.65
C PRO A 22 37.27 -12.47 -24.01
N SER A 23 36.56 -13.60 -24.15
CA SER A 23 36.33 -14.27 -25.43
C SER A 23 35.57 -13.36 -26.40
N GLN A 24 36.01 -13.38 -27.65
CA GLN A 24 35.56 -12.54 -28.76
C GLN A 24 34.04 -12.53 -28.97
N PHE A 25 33.50 -11.33 -29.19
CA PHE A 25 32.09 -11.06 -29.48
C PHE A 25 31.78 -11.41 -30.95
N ILE A 26 30.89 -12.39 -31.19
CA ILE A 26 30.36 -12.69 -32.52
C ILE A 26 29.02 -11.95 -32.68
N PRO A 27 28.84 -11.07 -33.69
CA PRO A 27 27.55 -10.39 -33.89
C PRO A 27 26.52 -11.37 -34.49
N ILE A 28 25.47 -11.67 -33.74
CA ILE A 28 24.29 -12.39 -34.23
C ILE A 28 23.32 -11.36 -34.82
N SER A 29 23.20 -11.33 -36.15
CA SER A 29 22.16 -10.59 -36.86
C SER A 29 20.86 -11.42 -36.88
N THR A 30 19.83 -10.99 -36.15
CA THR A 30 18.46 -11.51 -36.33
C THR A 30 17.63 -10.50 -37.14
N PRO A 31 16.84 -10.94 -38.14
CA PRO A 31 15.93 -10.04 -38.85
C PRO A 31 14.69 -9.75 -37.99
N MET A 32 14.33 -8.47 -37.91
CA MET A 32 13.15 -7.94 -37.24
C MET A 32 11.89 -8.35 -38.04
N ARG A 33 11.08 -9.26 -37.50
CA ARG A 33 9.81 -9.69 -38.09
C ARG A 33 8.72 -8.65 -37.78
N SER A 34 8.36 -7.86 -38.78
CA SER A 34 7.20 -6.96 -38.76
C SER A 34 5.91 -7.76 -38.59
N SER A 35 5.21 -7.55 -37.49
CA SER A 35 3.88 -8.09 -37.23
C SER A 35 2.82 -7.03 -37.55
N ASN A 36 2.08 -7.25 -38.64
CA ASN A 36 0.92 -6.45 -39.03
C ASN A 36 -0.16 -6.53 -37.95
N MET A 37 -0.58 -5.36 -37.44
CA MET A 37 -1.69 -5.23 -36.50
C MET A 37 -3.02 -5.29 -37.27
N GLY A 38 -3.77 -6.37 -37.10
CA GLY A 38 -5.13 -6.50 -37.62
C GLY A 38 -6.10 -5.58 -36.86
N VAL A 39 -6.78 -4.71 -37.59
CA VAL A 39 -7.88 -3.88 -37.07
C VAL A 39 -9.12 -4.77 -36.95
N TRP A 40 -9.66 -4.91 -35.74
CA TRP A 40 -10.90 -5.64 -35.49
C TRP A 40 -12.11 -4.78 -35.86
N PRO A 41 -13.12 -5.30 -36.57
CA PRO A 41 -14.34 -4.54 -36.85
C PRO A 41 -15.16 -4.40 -35.57
N THR A 42 -15.40 -3.17 -35.13
CA THR A 42 -16.34 -2.86 -34.06
C THR A 42 -17.77 -2.99 -34.59
N SER A 43 -18.41 -4.11 -34.32
CA SER A 43 -19.84 -4.30 -34.56
C SER A 43 -20.63 -3.32 -33.70
N GLN A 44 -21.12 -2.24 -34.32
CA GLN A 44 -21.96 -1.20 -33.73
C GLN A 44 -23.23 -1.78 -33.07
N SER A 45 -23.64 -2.97 -33.47
CA SER A 45 -24.79 -3.70 -32.95
C SER A 45 -24.61 -4.15 -31.49
N GLY A 46 -23.40 -4.53 -31.08
CA GLY A 46 -23.14 -5.05 -29.72
C GLY A 46 -23.36 -4.00 -28.63
N LEU A 47 -23.03 -2.74 -28.90
CA LEU A 47 -23.22 -1.64 -27.96
C LEU A 47 -24.69 -1.33 -27.70
N LEU A 48 -25.54 -1.46 -28.72
CA LEU A 48 -26.99 -1.24 -28.57
C LEU A 48 -27.64 -2.33 -27.71
N PHE A 49 -27.21 -3.59 -27.86
CA PHE A 49 -27.70 -4.68 -27.01
C PHE A 49 -27.28 -4.52 -25.55
N LEU A 50 -26.02 -4.15 -25.29
CA LEU A 50 -25.55 -3.89 -23.92
C LEU A 50 -26.27 -2.68 -23.29
N GLY A 51 -26.53 -1.63 -24.09
CA GLY A 51 -27.31 -0.47 -23.65
C GLY A 51 -28.76 -0.82 -23.30
N ALA A 52 -29.42 -1.61 -24.14
CA ALA A 52 -30.79 -2.06 -23.89
C ALA A 52 -30.91 -2.96 -22.66
N ILE A 53 -29.96 -3.88 -22.45
CA ILE A 53 -29.90 -4.73 -21.26
C ILE A 53 -29.70 -3.88 -20.00
N SER A 54 -28.80 -2.90 -20.02
CA SER A 54 -28.57 -1.99 -18.90
C SER A 54 -29.83 -1.21 -18.51
N LEU A 55 -30.53 -0.64 -19.48
CA LEU A 55 -31.78 0.11 -19.24
C LEU A 55 -32.89 -0.79 -18.70
N ALA A 56 -33.01 -2.03 -19.19
CA ALA A 56 -33.98 -2.99 -18.68
C ALA A 56 -33.70 -3.37 -17.22
N VAL A 57 -32.44 -3.62 -16.86
CA VAL A 57 -32.03 -3.93 -15.47
C VAL A 57 -32.35 -2.75 -14.54
N ILE A 58 -32.05 -1.53 -14.98
CA ILE A 58 -32.34 -0.31 -14.22
C ILE A 58 -33.86 -0.13 -14.04
N ALA A 59 -34.66 -0.30 -15.09
CA ALA A 59 -36.12 -0.21 -15.00
C ALA A 59 -36.72 -1.26 -14.05
N ILE A 60 -36.21 -2.49 -14.06
CA ILE A 60 -36.62 -3.57 -13.15
C ILE A 60 -36.22 -3.25 -11.70
N ALA A 61 -35.07 -2.62 -11.48
CA ALA A 61 -34.65 -2.18 -10.16
C ALA A 61 -35.56 -1.06 -9.63
N TYR A 62 -35.92 -0.08 -10.47
CA TYR A 62 -36.85 0.99 -10.12
C TYR A 62 -38.28 0.49 -9.91
N SER A 63 -38.75 -0.51 -10.66
CA SER A 63 -40.07 -1.10 -10.43
C SER A 63 -40.14 -1.95 -9.16
N GLN A 64 -39.00 -2.28 -8.55
CA GLN A 64 -38.93 -2.97 -7.25
C GLN A 64 -38.69 -2.02 -6.07
N SER A 65 -38.37 -0.75 -6.33
CA SER A 65 -38.17 0.25 -5.29
C SER A 65 -39.49 0.89 -4.85
N ASP A 66 -40.44 0.07 -4.40
CA ASP A 66 -41.49 0.52 -3.50
C ASP A 66 -41.01 0.28 -2.06
N GLU A 67 -39.96 1.00 -1.66
CA GLU A 67 -39.55 1.02 -0.26
C GLU A 67 -40.54 1.89 0.52
N SER A 68 -41.66 1.27 0.92
CA SER A 68 -42.54 1.84 1.92
C SER A 68 -41.68 2.09 3.16
N LEU A 69 -41.50 3.36 3.52
CA LEU A 69 -40.83 3.80 4.74
C LEU A 69 -41.63 3.27 5.93
N SER A 70 -41.36 2.03 6.34
CA SER A 70 -41.76 1.57 7.66
C SER A 70 -41.00 2.44 8.67
N PRO A 71 -41.67 3.19 9.56
CA PRO A 71 -40.99 3.93 10.60
C PRO A 71 -40.32 2.89 11.49
N ARG A 72 -39.01 2.71 11.30
CA ARG A 72 -38.18 1.90 12.19
C ARG A 72 -38.39 2.49 13.58
N LEU A 73 -39.02 1.71 14.44
CA LEU A 73 -39.08 1.95 15.87
C LEU A 73 -37.69 2.40 16.30
N ALA A 74 -37.58 3.62 16.82
CA ALA A 74 -36.32 4.20 17.25
C ALA A 74 -35.69 3.24 18.27
N THR A 75 -34.73 2.43 17.80
CA THR A 75 -33.91 1.60 18.68
C THR A 75 -33.24 2.57 19.65
N PRO A 76 -33.28 2.30 20.97
CA PRO A 76 -32.53 3.11 21.93
C PRO A 76 -31.10 3.24 21.40
N ILE A 77 -30.51 4.43 21.51
CA ILE A 77 -29.11 4.69 21.16
C ILE A 77 -28.28 3.63 21.88
N GLN A 78 -27.98 2.54 21.20
CA GLN A 78 -27.01 1.59 21.66
C GLN A 78 -25.71 2.38 21.55
N PRO A 79 -24.99 2.63 22.67
CA PRO A 79 -23.64 3.17 22.56
C PRO A 79 -22.94 2.32 21.52
N SER A 80 -22.23 2.93 20.56
CA SER A 80 -21.58 2.19 19.48
C SER A 80 -20.51 1.29 20.09
N ILE A 81 -20.95 0.12 20.54
CA ILE A 81 -20.13 -0.99 20.98
C ILE A 81 -19.30 -1.28 19.74
N GLY A 82 -18.00 -0.98 19.84
CA GLY A 82 -17.07 -1.15 18.72
C GLY A 82 -17.26 -2.53 18.09
N SER A 83 -16.97 -2.69 16.81
CA SER A 83 -17.29 -3.93 16.08
C SER A 83 -16.68 -5.21 16.69
N ARG A 84 -15.68 -5.09 17.57
CA ARG A 84 -15.04 -6.18 18.30
C ARG A 84 -15.27 -6.14 19.81
N ALA A 85 -16.17 -5.30 20.29
CA ALA A 85 -16.47 -5.17 21.71
C ALA A 85 -17.42 -6.27 22.18
N VAL A 86 -16.83 -7.37 22.66
CA VAL A 86 -17.49 -8.50 23.32
C VAL A 86 -17.10 -8.56 24.81
N PRO A 87 -18.03 -8.82 25.74
CA PRO A 87 -17.77 -8.73 27.18
C PRO A 87 -16.70 -9.70 27.71
N THR A 88 -16.31 -10.70 26.90
CA THR A 88 -15.28 -11.69 27.23
C THR A 88 -13.85 -11.27 26.84
N LEU A 89 -13.66 -10.18 26.07
CA LEU A 89 -12.33 -9.73 25.71
C LEU A 89 -11.57 -9.25 26.95
N LYS A 90 -10.40 -9.85 27.21
CA LYS A 90 -9.56 -9.51 28.38
C LYS A 90 -8.29 -8.75 28.02
N PHE A 91 -7.76 -8.95 26.80
CA PHE A 91 -6.45 -8.45 26.42
C PHE A 91 -6.33 -8.29 24.90
N VAL A 92 -5.60 -7.26 24.46
CA VAL A 92 -5.30 -6.98 23.05
C VAL A 92 -3.83 -6.64 22.92
N VAL A 93 -3.13 -7.29 21.99
CA VAL A 93 -1.77 -6.93 21.59
C VAL A 93 -1.81 -6.36 20.17
N ALA A 94 -1.20 -5.20 19.97
CA ALA A 94 -1.01 -4.60 18.66
C ALA A 94 0.48 -4.52 18.35
N ILE A 95 0.96 -5.33 17.41
CA ILE A 95 2.32 -5.23 16.87
C ILE A 95 2.22 -4.53 15.53
N THR A 96 2.76 -3.33 15.45
CA THR A 96 2.64 -2.48 14.27
C THR A 96 4.01 -1.97 13.88
N ARG A 97 4.23 -1.76 12.57
CA ARG A 97 5.38 -1.01 12.11
C ARG A 97 5.10 0.49 12.25
N HIS A 98 6.16 1.28 12.32
CA HIS A 98 6.05 2.73 12.22
C HIS A 98 5.41 3.14 10.88
N GLY A 99 4.80 4.33 10.84
CA GLY A 99 4.35 4.94 9.59
C GLY A 99 5.51 5.29 8.67
N ASN A 100 5.21 5.75 7.46
CA ASN A 100 6.22 6.13 6.48
C ASN A 100 7.20 7.16 7.08
N ARG A 101 8.50 6.94 6.87
CA ARG A 101 9.58 7.78 7.39
C ARG A 101 10.59 8.13 6.31
N GLY A 102 11.38 9.17 6.55
CA GLY A 102 12.53 9.51 5.74
C GLY A 102 13.58 8.38 5.74
N PRO A 103 14.42 8.32 4.70
CA PRO A 103 15.47 7.33 4.58
C PRO A 103 16.46 7.49 5.74
N GLN A 104 17.03 6.36 6.15
CA GLN A 104 18.09 6.33 7.17
C GLN A 104 19.46 6.64 6.57
N PHE A 105 19.70 6.15 5.34
CA PHE A 105 20.92 6.38 4.58
C PHE A 105 20.54 6.46 3.10
N THR A 106 21.33 7.18 2.32
CA THR A 106 21.25 7.23 0.86
C THR A 106 22.61 6.92 0.25
N PHE A 107 22.61 6.34 -0.94
CA PHE A 107 23.83 6.12 -1.72
C PHE A 107 24.21 7.39 -2.50
N PRO A 108 25.47 7.57 -2.91
CA PRO A 108 25.95 8.82 -3.52
C PRO A 108 25.18 9.27 -4.77
N SER A 109 24.77 8.35 -5.63
CA SER A 109 24.00 8.65 -6.86
C SER A 109 22.48 8.74 -6.65
N CYS A 110 22.00 8.73 -5.40
CA CYS A 110 20.57 8.83 -5.12
C CYS A 110 20.06 10.24 -5.47
N PRO A 111 19.01 10.38 -6.29
CA PRO A 111 18.43 11.69 -6.60
C PRO A 111 17.71 12.33 -5.40
N TYR A 112 17.35 11.53 -4.39
CA TYR A 112 16.66 11.97 -3.18
C TYR A 112 17.57 11.76 -1.96
N GLN A 113 18.52 12.66 -1.75
CA GLN A 113 19.49 12.54 -0.65
C GLN A 113 18.80 12.63 0.71
N MET A 114 19.30 11.90 1.72
CA MET A 114 18.65 11.82 3.04
C MET A 114 18.55 13.16 3.77
N ASN A 115 19.49 14.07 3.50
CA ASN A 115 19.55 15.41 4.10
C ASN A 115 18.82 16.46 3.27
N ASP A 116 18.20 16.08 2.16
CA ASP A 116 17.45 17.01 1.32
C ASP A 116 16.09 17.31 1.95
N THR A 117 15.99 18.48 2.59
CA THR A 117 14.78 18.95 3.28
C THR A 117 13.64 19.29 2.33
N LYS A 118 13.89 19.38 1.02
CA LYS A 118 12.82 19.51 0.02
C LYS A 118 11.98 18.22 -0.06
N PHE A 119 12.63 17.06 0.02
CA PHE A 119 11.95 15.76 -0.03
C PHE A 119 11.65 15.19 1.36
N TRP A 120 12.50 15.49 2.34
CA TRP A 120 12.40 15.01 3.71
C TRP A 120 12.35 16.21 4.67
N PRO A 121 11.24 16.97 4.71
CA PRO A 121 11.15 18.23 5.45
C PRO A 121 11.34 18.05 6.97
N TYR A 122 11.09 16.86 7.50
CA TYR A 122 11.30 16.52 8.90
C TYR A 122 12.67 15.90 9.17
N GLY A 123 13.46 15.65 8.13
CA GLY A 123 14.78 15.04 8.22
C GLY A 123 14.80 13.52 8.06
N PRO A 124 16.01 12.93 8.09
CA PRO A 124 16.20 11.49 7.93
C PRO A 124 15.60 10.72 9.11
N LYS A 125 15.03 9.53 8.83
CA LYS A 125 14.38 8.63 9.80
C LYS A 125 13.11 9.15 10.48
N GLU A 126 12.80 10.44 10.34
CA GLU A 126 11.59 11.02 10.92
C GLU A 126 10.35 10.63 10.13
N LEU A 127 9.19 10.59 10.80
CA LEU A 127 7.91 10.34 10.14
C LEU A 127 7.63 11.43 9.12
N THR A 128 7.23 11.01 7.92
CA THR A 128 6.67 11.93 6.92
C THR A 128 5.27 12.36 7.35
N GLU A 129 4.74 13.42 6.74
CA GLU A 129 3.35 13.85 7.02
C GLU A 129 2.37 12.72 6.74
N HIS A 130 2.56 12.00 5.62
CA HIS A 130 1.79 10.82 5.30
C HIS A 130 1.96 9.70 6.35
N GLY A 131 3.17 9.52 6.89
CA GLY A 131 3.42 8.56 7.96
C GLY A 131 2.67 8.88 9.25
N ARG A 132 2.53 10.16 9.60
CA ARG A 132 1.73 10.61 10.74
C ARG A 132 0.25 10.29 10.54
N ILE A 133 -0.29 10.59 9.35
CA ILE A 133 -1.68 10.29 8.99
C ILE A 133 -1.94 8.78 9.06
N GLN A 134 -1.03 7.95 8.54
CA GLN A 134 -1.16 6.48 8.63
C GLN A 134 -1.28 6.00 10.08
N MET A 135 -0.43 6.51 10.98
CA MET A 135 -0.47 6.12 12.39
C MET A 135 -1.72 6.64 13.10
N TYR A 136 -2.17 7.84 12.75
CA TYR A 136 -3.42 8.40 13.24
C TYR A 136 -4.62 7.53 12.81
N ASP A 137 -4.70 7.17 11.53
CA ASP A 137 -5.78 6.36 10.98
C ASP A 137 -5.81 4.94 11.55
N LEU A 138 -4.63 4.37 11.77
CA LEU A 138 -4.48 3.13 12.50
C LEU A 138 -5.09 3.26 13.90
N GLY A 139 -4.71 4.30 14.65
CA GLY A 139 -5.26 4.58 15.97
C GLY A 139 -6.78 4.77 15.97
N ARG A 140 -7.31 5.54 15.00
CA ARG A 140 -8.76 5.71 14.81
C ARG A 140 -9.48 4.38 14.58
N LYS A 141 -8.91 3.51 13.73
CA LYS A 141 -9.48 2.19 13.46
C LYS A 141 -9.46 1.31 14.70
N PHE A 142 -8.36 1.30 15.45
CA PHE A 142 -8.28 0.58 16.73
C PHE A 142 -9.31 1.10 17.74
N ARG A 143 -9.45 2.43 17.87
CA ARG A 143 -10.47 3.04 18.73
C ARG A 143 -11.87 2.63 18.32
N SER A 144 -12.18 2.66 17.02
CA SER A 144 -13.49 2.22 16.51
C SER A 144 -13.78 0.75 16.80
N MET A 145 -12.80 -0.15 16.64
CA MET A 145 -12.99 -1.59 16.90
C MET A 145 -13.22 -1.89 18.39
N TYR A 146 -12.52 -1.17 19.28
CA TYR A 146 -12.51 -1.45 20.72
C TYR A 146 -13.19 -0.35 21.55
N ASN A 147 -14.06 0.45 20.93
CA ASN A 147 -14.69 1.60 21.58
C ASN A 147 -15.46 1.22 22.85
N GLY A 148 -16.00 0.00 22.90
CA GLY A 148 -16.73 -0.52 24.06
C GLY A 148 -15.87 -0.90 25.27
N PHE A 149 -14.54 -0.81 25.18
CA PHE A 149 -13.62 -1.06 26.31
C PHE A 149 -12.78 0.15 26.71
N LEU A 150 -12.70 1.16 25.86
CA LEU A 150 -11.87 2.33 26.06
C LEU A 150 -12.81 3.48 26.47
N GLY A 151 -12.67 3.98 27.70
CA GLY A 151 -13.53 5.04 28.27
C GLY A 151 -13.51 6.34 27.49
#